data_AF-A0A956BBS8-F1
#
_entry.id   AF-A0A956BBS8-F1
#
_cell.length_a   1.000
_cell.length_b   1.000
_cell.length_c   1.000
_cell.angle_alpha   90.00
_cell.angle_beta   90.00
_cell.angle_gamma   90.00
#
_symmetry.space_group_name_H-M   'P 1'
#
loop_
_entity.id
_entity.type
_entity.pdbx_description
1 polymer ?
#
loop_
_entity_poly.entity_id
_entity_poly.type
_entity_poly.pdbx_seq_one_letter_code
_entity_poly.pdbx_strand_id
1 'polypeptide(L)'
;DIVRLVTACALAGMALAFGLSVGLGTRDFTRNLISGFYARKVFRSGDHIQVRDAAGTLRGITATQTLIETERGMAAVPNTVFLEETVHAQEGEEDDAID
;
A
#
# COMPACT_ATOMS: atom_id res chain seq x y z
N ASP A 1 -40.88 29.90 -2.41
CA ASP A 1 -39.79 29.56 -1.47
C ASP A 1 -39.59 28.08 -1.18
N ILE A 2 -40.65 27.29 -0.96
CA ILE A 2 -40.54 25.84 -0.66
C ILE A 2 -39.70 25.05 -1.68
N VAL A 3 -39.89 25.29 -2.98
CA VAL A 3 -39.13 24.58 -4.03
C VAL A 3 -37.62 24.84 -3.90
N ARG A 4 -37.20 26.08 -3.58
CA ARG A 4 -35.78 26.40 -3.39
C ARG A 4 -35.20 25.67 -2.19
N LEU A 5 -35.95 25.59 -1.09
CA LEU A 5 -35.55 24.88 0.13
C LEU A 5 -35.38 23.39 -0.14
N VAL A 6 -36.36 22.76 -0.81
CA VAL A 6 -36.32 21.33 -1.16
C VAL A 6 -35.15 21.02 -2.08
N THR A 7 -34.92 21.82 -3.12
CA THR A 7 -33.77 21.64 -4.02
C THR A 7 -32.44 21.80 -3.29
N ALA A 8 -32.31 22.79 -2.41
CA ALA A 8 -31.10 22.98 -1.60
C ALA A 8 -30.83 21.80 -0.66
N CYS A 9 -31.86 21.29 0.02
CA CYS A 9 -31.74 20.11 0.87
C CYS A 9 -31.36 18.86 0.08
N ALA A 10 -31.95 18.65 -1.10
CA ALA A 10 -31.62 17.52 -1.96
C ALA A 10 -30.16 17.57 -2.43
N LEU A 11 -29.69 18.75 -2.87
CA LEU A 11 -28.29 18.95 -3.27
C LEU A 11 -27.32 18.75 -2.10
N ALA A 12 -27.64 19.28 -0.93
CA ALA A 12 -26.84 19.08 0.28
C ALA A 12 -26.76 17.61 0.69
N GLY A 13 -27.90 16.89 0.64
CA GLY A 13 -27.95 15.46 0.91
C GLY A 13 -27.12 14.64 -0.06
N MET A 14 -27.19 14.94 -1.36
CA MET A 14 -26.37 14.28 -2.38
C MET A 14 -24.88 14.58 -2.21
N ALA A 15 -24.53 15.83 -1.92
CA ALA A 15 -23.13 16.22 -1.67
C ALA A 15 -22.56 15.52 -0.43
N LEU A 16 -23.34 15.41 0.65
CA LEU A 16 -22.95 14.67 1.85
C LEU A 16 -22.81 13.17 1.58
N ALA A 17 -23.78 12.55 0.92
CA ALA A 17 -23.73 11.13 0.58
C ALA A 17 -22.51 10.81 -0.29
N PHE A 18 -22.23 11.65 -1.28
CA PHE A 18 -21.06 11.52 -2.13
C PHE A 18 -19.75 11.70 -1.35
N GLY A 19 -19.65 12.75 -0.53
CA GLY A 19 -18.47 13.01 0.30
C GLY A 19 -18.18 11.86 1.27
N LEU A 20 -19.21 11.30 1.90
CA LEU A 20 -19.07 10.14 2.79
C LEU A 20 -18.66 8.89 2.01
N SER A 21 -19.27 8.62 0.87
CA SER A 21 -18.91 7.46 0.03
C SER A 21 -17.46 7.52 -0.42
N VAL A 22 -16.99 8.69 -0.87
CA VAL A 22 -15.60 8.87 -1.30
C VAL A 22 -14.66 8.84 -0.11
N GLY A 23 -14.97 9.54 0.98
CA GLY A 23 -14.12 9.58 2.18
C GLY A 23 -13.95 8.20 2.82
N LEU A 24 -15.03 7.43 2.92
CA LEU A 24 -14.97 6.06 3.45
C LEU A 24 -14.31 5.10 2.47
N GLY A 25 -14.59 5.20 1.17
CA GLY A 25 -14.01 4.33 0.15
C GLY A 25 -12.52 4.56 -0.12
N THR A 26 -12.01 5.78 0.11
CA THR A 26 -10.59 6.12 -0.14
C THR A 26 -9.69 5.83 1.05
N ARG A 27 -10.24 5.57 2.24
CA ARG A 27 -9.47 5.35 3.48
C ARG A 27 -8.42 4.25 3.34
N ASP A 28 -8.81 3.10 2.78
CA ASP A 28 -7.89 1.97 2.59
C ASP A 28 -6.84 2.26 1.52
N PHE A 29 -7.22 2.99 0.46
CA PHE A 29 -6.31 3.40 -0.61
C PHE A 29 -5.24 4.37 -0.10
N THR A 30 -5.62 5.36 0.72
CA THR A 30 -4.68 6.30 1.35
C THR A 30 -3.72 5.58 2.28
N ARG A 31 -4.19 4.61 3.06
CA ARG A 31 -3.32 3.83 3.96
C ARG A 31 -2.26 3.09 3.16
N ASN A 32 -2.66 2.38 2.11
CA ASN A 32 -1.78 1.62 1.24
C ASN A 32 -0.74 2.50 0.52
N LEU A 33 -1.16 3.70 0.08
CA LEU A 33 -0.29 4.68 -0.57
C LEU A 33 0.81 5.19 0.39
N ILE A 34 0.43 5.53 1.63
CA ILE A 34 1.39 5.97 2.65
C ILE A 34 2.35 4.83 2.99
N SER A 35 1.85 3.60 3.18
CA SER A 35 2.69 2.43 3.44
C SER A 35 3.72 2.22 2.33
N GLY A 36 3.30 2.31 1.06
CA GLY A 36 4.20 2.16 -0.09
C GLY A 36 5.28 3.22 -0.14
N PHE A 37 4.93 4.47 0.17
CA PHE A 37 5.88 5.57 0.24
C PHE A 37 6.95 5.36 1.32
N TYR A 38 6.56 4.88 2.51
CA TYR A 38 7.50 4.58 3.59
C TYR A 38 8.35 3.34 3.28
N ALA A 39 7.74 2.27 2.79
CA ALA A 39 8.44 1.03 2.47
C ALA A 39 9.53 1.27 1.42
N ARG A 40 9.28 2.11 0.41
CA ARG A 40 10.26 2.50 -0.61
C ARG A 40 11.44 3.32 -0.06
N LYS A 41 11.33 3.91 1.13
CA LYS A 41 12.45 4.57 1.82
C LYS A 41 13.29 3.61 2.67
N VAL A 42 12.68 2.54 3.15
CA VAL A 42 13.31 1.59 4.10
C VAL A 42 13.96 0.42 3.37
N PHE A 43 13.32 -0.09 2.31
CA PHE A 43 13.78 -1.26 1.57
C PHE A 43 14.30 -0.88 0.19
N ARG A 44 15.38 -1.54 -0.25
CA ARG A 44 15.95 -1.39 -1.59
C ARG A 44 15.64 -2.61 -2.43
N SER A 45 15.44 -2.40 -3.73
CA SER A 45 15.32 -3.51 -4.68
C SER A 45 16.60 -4.35 -4.63
N GLY A 46 16.46 -5.65 -4.40
CA GLY A 46 17.57 -6.58 -4.15
C GLY A 46 17.57 -7.18 -2.75
N ASP A 47 16.92 -6.53 -1.77
CA ASP A 47 16.85 -7.05 -0.40
C ASP A 47 16.06 -8.36 -0.34
N HIS A 48 16.52 -9.32 0.46
CA HIS A 48 15.74 -10.51 0.74
C HIS A 48 14.78 -10.21 1.89
N ILE A 49 13.48 -10.22 1.60
CA ILE A 49 12.44 -9.87 2.57
C ILE A 49 11.49 -11.04 2.79
N GLN A 50 11.09 -11.23 4.05
CA GLN A 50 10.05 -12.19 4.41
C GLN A 50 8.84 -11.44 4.95
N VAL A 51 7.71 -11.61 4.26
CA VAL A 51 6.42 -11.00 4.60
C VAL A 51 5.35 -12.08 4.52
N ARG A 52 4.85 -12.52 5.69
CA ARG A 52 3.89 -13.63 5.81
C ARG A 52 4.38 -14.90 5.10
N ASP A 53 3.61 -15.39 4.14
CA ASP A 53 3.89 -16.59 3.33
C ASP A 53 4.77 -16.29 2.10
N ALA A 54 5.11 -15.03 1.86
CA ALA A 54 5.98 -14.61 0.75
C ALA A 54 7.38 -14.28 1.27
N ALA A 55 8.33 -15.17 0.99
CA ALA A 55 9.75 -14.98 1.24
C ALA A 55 10.51 -14.97 -0.09
N GLY A 56 11.36 -13.96 -0.29
CA GLY A 56 12.03 -13.82 -1.57
C GLY A 56 12.74 -12.48 -1.74
N THR A 57 13.22 -12.26 -2.97
CA THR A 57 13.96 -11.05 -3.32
C THR A 57 12.99 -9.93 -3.71
N LEU A 58 13.14 -8.77 -3.07
CA LEU A 58 12.36 -7.58 -3.38
C LEU A 58 12.72 -7.07 -4.79
N ARG A 59 11.80 -7.19 -5.74
CA ARG A 59 11.97 -6.62 -7.09
C ARG A 59 11.63 -5.14 -7.11
N GLY A 60 10.62 -4.73 -6.35
CA GLY A 60 10.32 -3.32 -6.16
C GLY A 60 8.98 -3.05 -5.49
N ILE A 61 8.74 -1.79 -5.17
CA ILE A 61 7.56 -1.33 -4.44
C ILE A 61 6.79 -0.36 -5.33
N THR A 62 5.61 -0.73 -5.79
CA THR A 62 4.69 0.16 -6.53
C THR A 62 3.86 1.02 -5.58
N ALA A 63 2.98 1.88 -6.11
CA ALA A 63 2.14 2.76 -5.29
C ALA A 63 1.23 2.01 -4.30
N THR A 64 0.78 0.80 -4.67
CA THR A 64 -0.19 0.02 -3.89
C THR A 64 0.27 -1.39 -3.56
N GLN A 65 1.30 -1.90 -4.25
CA GLN A 65 1.75 -3.28 -4.08
C GLN A 65 3.27 -3.38 -4.09
N THR A 66 3.78 -4.34 -3.33
CA THR A 66 5.18 -4.74 -3.33
C THR A 66 5.34 -6.06 -4.06
N LEU A 67 6.36 -6.09 -4.91
CA LEU A 67 6.68 -7.18 -5.80
C LEU A 67 7.85 -7.97 -5.22
N ILE A 68 7.58 -9.20 -4.77
CA ILE A 68 8.56 -10.12 -4.17
C ILE A 68 8.72 -11.34 -5.08
N GLU A 69 9.93 -11.56 -5.59
CA GLU A 69 10.24 -12.76 -6.37
C GLU A 69 10.53 -13.92 -5.41
N THR A 70 9.63 -14.90 -5.40
CA THR A 70 9.71 -16.11 -4.57
C THR A 70 10.12 -17.30 -5.44
N GLU A 71 10.45 -18.44 -4.83
CA GLU A 71 10.72 -19.69 -5.57
C GLU A 71 9.53 -20.16 -6.42
N ARG A 72 8.32 -19.75 -6.06
CA ARG A 72 7.08 -20.08 -6.79
C ARG A 72 6.74 -19.08 -7.90
N GLY A 73 7.54 -18.02 -8.05
CA GLY A 73 7.32 -16.92 -8.99
C GLY A 73 7.05 -15.58 -8.29
N MET A 74 6.45 -14.66 -9.04
CA MET A 74 6.23 -13.26 -8.62
C MET A 74 5.03 -13.13 -7.68
N ALA A 75 5.27 -12.78 -6.42
CA ALA A 75 4.22 -12.48 -5.43
C ALA A 75 3.97 -10.96 -5.35
N ALA A 76 2.70 -10.57 -5.43
CA ALA A 76 2.26 -9.17 -5.27
C ALA A 76 1.55 -9.00 -3.93
N VAL A 77 2.18 -8.28 -2.99
CA VAL A 77 1.71 -8.08 -1.62
C VAL A 77 1.23 -6.64 -1.45
N PRO A 78 0.04 -6.38 -0.86
CA PRO A 78 -0.39 -5.01 -0.56
C PRO A 78 0.62 -4.29 0.35
N ASN A 79 0.92 -3.02 0.06
CA ASN A 79 1.85 -2.26 0.89
C ASN A 79 1.34 -2.06 2.33
N THR A 80 0.02 -2.15 2.57
CA THR A 80 -0.55 -2.07 3.93
C THR A 80 0.06 -3.06 4.90
N VAL A 81 0.60 -4.19 4.42
CA VAL A 81 1.23 -5.21 5.27
C VAL A 81 2.44 -4.63 6.04
N PHE A 82 3.17 -3.66 5.48
CA PHE A 82 4.27 -2.99 6.20
C PHE A 82 3.82 -2.17 7.41
N LEU A 83 2.53 -1.81 7.50
CA LEU A 83 1.96 -1.10 8.66
C LEU A 83 1.26 -2.03 9.64
N GLU A 84 0.95 -3.24 9.23
CA GLU A 84 0.15 -4.19 10.00
C GLU A 84 1.01 -5.28 10.63
N GLU A 85 2.17 -5.58 10.04
CA GLU A 85 3.05 -6.66 10.49
C GLU A 85 4.53 -6.26 10.47
N THR A 86 5.31 -6.97 11.30
CA THR A 86 6.76 -6.82 11.37
C THR A 86 7.39 -7.49 10.15
N VAL A 87 8.06 -6.71 9.31
CA VAL A 87 8.81 -7.21 8.17
C VAL A 87 10.28 -7.35 8.54
N HIS A 88 10.84 -8.54 8.32
CA HIS A 88 12.25 -8.82 8.49
C HIS A 88 12.94 -8.70 7.13
N ALA A 89 13.81 -7.69 6.98
CA ALA A 89 14.79 -7.66 5.90
C ALA A 89 16.04 -8.38 6.40
N GLN A 90 16.47 -9.38 5.66
CA GLN A 90 17.80 -9.93 5.81
C GLN A 90 18.62 -9.23 4.72
N GLU A 91 19.47 -8.28 5.13
CA GLU A 91 20.46 -7.69 4.24
C GLU A 91 21.26 -8.85 3.65
N GLY A 92 21.25 -8.97 2.32
CA GLY A 92 22.10 -9.94 1.66
C GLY A 92 23.53 -9.61 2.05
N GLU A 93 24.22 -10.57 2.66
CA GLU A 93 25.68 -10.48 2.85
C GLU A 93 26.29 -10.05 1.52
N GLU A 94 26.84 -8.83 1.50
CA GLU A 94 27.83 -8.43 0.51
C GLU A 94 28.89 -9.52 0.55
N ASP A 95 28.92 -10.34 -0.50
CA ASP A 95 30.02 -11.23 -0.85
C ASP A 95 31.22 -10.35 -1.22
N ASP A 96 31.74 -9.60 -0.24
CA ASP A 96 33.09 -9.04 -0.23
C ASP A 96 34.03 -10.16 0.19
N ALA A 97 34.12 -11.16 -0.68
CA ALA A 97 35.19 -12.13 -0.67
C ALA A 97 35.75 -12.26 -2.09
N ILE A 98 37.07 -11.97 -2.18
CA ILE A 98 38.02 -12.28 -3.27
C ILE A 98 38.08 -11.16 -4.34
N ASP A 99 39.08 -10.25 -4.39
CA ASP A 99 40.54 -10.34 -4.17
C ASP A 99 41.14 -8.95 -3.86
#